data_AF-A0A2D0AMB9-F1
#
_entry.id   AF-A0A2D0AMB9-F1
#
_cell.length_a   1.000
_cell.length_b   1.000
_cell.length_c   1.000
_cell.angle_alpha   90.00
_cell.angle_beta   90.00
_cell.angle_gamma   90.00
#
_symmetry.space_group_name_H-M   'P 1'
#
loop_
_entity.id
_entity.type
_entity.pdbx_description
1 polymer ?
#
loop_
_entity_poly.entity_id
_entity_poly.type
_entity_poly.pdbx_seq_one_letter_code
_entity_poly.pdbx_strand_id
1 'polypeptide(L)' 'MKRLLIAATLPIIGLAGCATTREATAEQRASCERMEQDMGLRTTHDHAAMKGMGMNPMNLSHERCQQILAQPQ' A
#
# COMPACT_ATOMS: atom_id res chain seq x y z
N MET A 1 -11.98 -43.59 39.59
CA MET A 1 -11.45 -42.25 39.26
C MET A 1 -11.48 -42.08 37.74
N LYS A 2 -12.34 -41.22 37.19
CA LYS A 2 -12.41 -41.00 35.73
C LYS A 2 -12.35 -39.50 35.47
N ARG A 3 -11.34 -39.12 34.68
CA ARG A 3 -10.75 -37.78 34.60
C ARG A 3 -11.71 -36.82 33.90
N LEU A 4 -12.06 -35.73 34.58
CA LEU A 4 -12.78 -34.59 34.01
C LEU A 4 -11.86 -33.91 32.99
N LEU A 5 -12.21 -34.01 31.71
CA LEU A 5 -11.58 -33.24 30.64
C LEU A 5 -12.20 -31.84 30.64
N ILE A 6 -11.51 -30.89 31.26
CA ILE A 6 -11.84 -29.47 31.20
C ILE A 6 -11.50 -28.99 29.79
N ALA A 7 -12.53 -28.81 28.96
CA ALA A 7 -12.40 -28.19 27.65
C ALA A 7 -12.08 -26.70 27.85
N ALA A 8 -10.81 -26.35 27.79
CA ALA A 8 -10.35 -24.96 27.77
C ALA A 8 -10.70 -24.35 26.41
N THR A 9 -11.77 -23.57 26.36
CA THR A 9 -12.08 -22.69 25.22
C THR A 9 -11.05 -21.56 25.21
N LEU A 10 -9.99 -21.73 24.42
CA LEU A 10 -9.04 -20.66 24.08
C LEU A 10 -9.79 -19.59 23.28
N PRO A 11 -9.83 -18.33 23.74
CA PRO A 11 -10.32 -17.24 22.92
C PRO A 11 -9.31 -17.03 21.80
N ILE A 12 -9.71 -17.32 20.57
CA ILE A 12 -8.98 -16.91 19.36
C ILE A 12 -9.12 -15.38 19.32
N ILE A 13 -8.18 -14.68 19.94
CA ILE A 13 -8.02 -13.24 19.74
C ILE A 13 -7.51 -13.10 18.31
N GLY A 14 -8.44 -12.95 17.37
CA GLY A 14 -8.13 -12.56 16.01
C GLY A 14 -7.42 -11.22 16.09
N LEU A 15 -6.12 -11.20 15.81
CA LEU A 15 -5.42 -9.98 15.44
C LEU A 15 -6.02 -9.53 14.10
N ALA A 16 -7.14 -8.82 14.16
CA ALA A 16 -7.53 -7.91 13.11
C ALA A 16 -6.40 -6.90 13.03
N GLY A 17 -5.42 -7.18 12.19
CA GLY A 17 -4.41 -6.20 11.83
C GLY A 17 -5.17 -5.00 11.34
N CYS A 18 -5.14 -3.91 12.11
CA CYS A 18 -5.54 -2.61 11.62
C CYS A 18 -4.58 -2.28 10.47
N ALA A 19 -4.94 -2.69 9.26
CA ALA A 19 -4.49 -2.01 8.07
C ALA A 19 -5.14 -0.62 8.14
N THR A 20 -4.56 0.26 8.96
CA THR A 20 -4.82 1.69 8.90
C THR A 20 -4.30 2.11 7.53
N THR A 21 -5.13 1.95 6.50
CA THR A 21 -5.00 2.69 5.26
C THR A 21 -5.32 4.12 5.65
N ARG A 22 -4.30 4.83 6.15
CA ARG A 22 -4.42 6.26 6.41
C ARG A 22 -4.78 6.88 5.07
N GLU A 23 -6.02 7.37 4.96
CA GLU A 23 -6.49 8.13 3.81
C GLU A 23 -5.43 9.18 3.45
N ALA A 24 -5.09 9.25 2.16
CA ALA A 24 -4.11 10.19 1.67
C ALA A 24 -4.58 11.62 1.92
N THR A 25 -3.66 12.50 2.30
CA THR A 25 -4.01 13.92 2.47
C THR A 25 -4.29 14.56 1.10
N ALA A 26 -5.01 15.69 1.11
CA ALA A 26 -5.29 16.44 -0.11
C ALA A 26 -4.00 16.87 -0.84
N GLU A 27 -2.95 17.22 -0.08
CA GLU A 27 -1.65 17.62 -0.62
C GLU A 27 -0.93 16.44 -1.29
N GLN A 28 -1.00 15.26 -0.69
CA GLN A 28 -0.43 14.03 -1.27
C GLN A 28 -1.13 13.68 -2.57
N ARG A 29 -2.47 13.76 -2.59
CA ARG A 29 -3.25 13.53 -3.79
C ARG A 29 -2.93 14.54 -4.90
N ALA A 30 -2.92 15.84 -4.58
CA ALA A 30 -2.58 16.89 -5.54
C ALA A 30 -1.15 16.73 -6.11
N SER A 31 -0.21 16.24 -5.29
CA SER A 31 1.13 15.90 -5.79
C SER A 31 1.11 14.73 -6.77
N CYS A 32 0.30 13.71 -6.51
CA CYS A 32 0.14 12.57 -7.40
C CYS A 32 -0.57 12.93 -8.71
N GLU A 33 -1.55 13.83 -8.68
CA GLU A 33 -2.22 14.35 -9.88
C GLU A 33 -1.24 15.09 -10.79
N ARG A 34 -0.37 15.94 -10.23
CA ARG A 34 0.70 16.59 -11.02
C ARG A 34 1.64 15.57 -11.64
N MET A 35 2.03 14.56 -10.86
CA MET A 35 2.89 13.50 -11.37
C MET A 35 2.23 12.70 -12.51
N GLU A 36 0.94 12.42 -12.40
CA GLU A 36 0.19 11.75 -13.47
C GLU A 36 0.12 12.60 -14.74
N GLN A 37 -0.08 13.91 -14.61
CA GLN A 37 -0.14 14.85 -15.74
C GLN A 37 1.21 15.02 -16.44
N ASP A 38 2.29 15.15 -15.67
CA ASP A 38 3.61 15.49 -16.21
C ASP A 38 4.38 14.26 -16.71
N MET A 39 4.31 13.15 -15.96
CA MET A 39 5.15 11.96 -16.20
C MET A 39 4.34 10.71 -16.57
N GLY A 40 3.05 10.68 -16.20
CA GLY A 40 2.22 9.50 -16.28
C GLY A 40 2.57 8.47 -15.20
N LEU A 41 1.55 7.83 -14.64
CA LEU A 41 1.74 6.80 -13.61
C LEU A 41 1.88 5.38 -14.17
N ARG A 42 1.31 5.13 -15.35
CA ARG A 42 1.24 3.79 -15.98
C ARG A 42 2.08 3.68 -17.25
N THR A 43 2.62 4.79 -17.74
CA THR A 43 3.41 4.83 -18.96
C THR A 43 4.83 4.39 -18.61
N THR A 44 5.31 3.31 -19.22
CA THR A 44 6.73 2.94 -19.18
C THR A 44 7.52 4.01 -19.93
N HIS A 45 8.09 4.97 -19.20
CA HIS A 45 9.07 5.90 -19.76
C HIS A 45 10.45 5.49 -19.27
N ASP A 46 11.39 5.32 -20.20
CA ASP A 46 12.72 4.78 -19.93
C ASP A 46 13.60 5.87 -19.31
N HIS A 47 13.81 5.78 -18.00
CA HIS A 47 14.89 6.50 -17.34
C HIS A 47 16.18 5.76 -17.66
N ALA A 48 16.85 6.14 -18.75
CA ALA A 48 18.07 5.49 -19.21
C ALA A 48 19.15 5.38 -18.10
N ALA A 49 19.20 6.37 -17.19
CA ALA A 49 20.10 6.37 -16.04
C ALA A 49 19.73 5.34 -14.95
N MET A 50 18.48 4.87 -14.93
CA MET A 50 17.93 3.96 -13.92
C MET A 50 17.54 2.59 -14.49
N LYS A 51 17.82 2.36 -15.78
CA LYS A 51 17.53 1.13 -16.50
C LYS A 51 18.28 -0.06 -15.88
N GLY A 52 17.57 -1.14 -15.59
CA GLY A 52 18.14 -2.37 -15.02
C GLY A 52 18.34 -2.37 -13.50
N MET A 53 18.01 -1.28 -12.80
CA MET A 53 18.13 -1.22 -11.32
C MET A 53 16.98 -1.92 -10.58
N GLY A 54 16.00 -2.50 -11.28
CA GLY A 54 14.83 -3.12 -10.67
C GLY A 54 13.92 -2.09 -9.98
N MET A 55 13.49 -2.39 -8.75
CA MET A 55 12.75 -1.43 -7.92
C MET A 55 13.63 -0.25 -7.52
N ASN A 56 13.16 0.96 -7.81
CA ASN A 56 13.87 2.19 -7.47
C ASN A 56 12.89 3.22 -6.86
N PRO A 57 13.40 4.31 -6.25
CA PRO A 57 12.55 5.31 -5.58
C PRO A 57 11.48 5.93 -6.49
N MET A 58 11.74 6.03 -7.79
CA MET A 58 10.78 6.59 -8.74
C MET A 58 9.65 5.61 -9.04
N ASN A 59 9.98 4.33 -9.29
CA ASN A 59 8.97 3.29 -9.48
C ASN A 59 8.07 3.17 -8.24
N LEU A 60 8.68 3.23 -7.05
CA LEU A 60 7.96 3.24 -5.78
C LEU A 60 7.06 4.47 -5.62
N SER A 61 7.52 5.64 -6.04
CA SER A 61 6.73 6.87 -6.03
C SER A 61 5.52 6.75 -6.97
N HIS A 62 5.71 6.21 -8.18
CA HIS A 62 4.62 6.00 -9.14
C HIS A 62 3.60 5.00 -8.62
N GLU A 63 4.06 3.87 -8.11
CA GLU A 63 3.17 2.87 -7.52
C GLU A 63 2.38 3.45 -6.34
N ARG A 64 3.05 4.23 -5.47
CA ARG A 64 2.38 4.89 -4.36
C ARG A 64 1.32 5.88 -4.83
N CYS A 65 1.59 6.64 -5.88
CA CYS A 65 0.60 7.56 -6.41
C CYS A 65 -0.57 6.86 -7.09
N GLN A 66 -0.36 5.71 -7.76
CA GLN A 66 -1.47 4.88 -8.23
C GLN A 66 -2.39 4.45 -7.07
N GLN A 67 -1.79 4.03 -5.95
CA GLN A 67 -2.56 3.64 -4.76
C GLN A 67 -3.29 4.82 -4.12
N ILE A 68 -2.70 6.02 -4.11
CA ILE A 68 -3.33 7.24 -3.59
C ILE A 68 -4.51 7.67 -4.47
N LEU A 69 -4.32 7.72 -5.78
CA LEU A 69 -5.37 8.16 -6.69
C LEU A 69 -6.56 7.20 -6.72
N ALA A 70 -6.32 5.91 -6.45
CA ALA A 70 -7.36 4.88 -6.32
C ALA A 70 -8.13 4.88 -4.99
N GLN A 71 -7.66 5.61 -3.96
CA GLN A 71 -8.42 5.76 -2.72
C GLN A 71 -9.72 6.55 -2.97
N PRO A 72 -10.82 6.24 -2.26
CA PRO A 72 -12.02 7.07 -2.27
C PRO A 72 -11.72 8.48 -1.75
N GLN A 73 -12.58 9.43 -2.09
CA GLN A 73 -12.47 10.84 -1.69
C GLN A 73 -13.45 11.14 -0.56
#